data_AF-A0AAW6EB59-F1
#
_entry.id   AF-A0AAW6EB59-F1
#
_cell.length_a   1.000
_cell.length_b   1.000
_cell.length_c   1.000
_cell.angle_alpha   90.00
_cell.angle_beta   90.00
_cell.angle_gamma   90.00
#
_symmetry.space_group_name_H-M   'P 1'
#
loop_
_entity.id
_entity.type
_entity.pdbx_description
1 polymer ?
#
loop_
_entity_poly.entity_id
_entity_poly.type
_entity_poly.pdbx_seq_one_letter_code
_entity_poly.pdbx_strand_id
1 'polypeptide(L)'
;MGKQINFYMDDKIKQDFINFLDAEGYVFLPDSSFDILYKLEKENINNEYSVCLYTSLFGKIKLKQIKDINKFRIDKSYNPVIEYWIPHIKHSDKSIRCGRLWLTSYDFYDKNADRTFINKEYNKLVRWIKKNVPYQKVSGYSQKMYISDELVDLLYNSEYILK
;
A
#
# COMPACT_ATOMS: atom_id res chain seq x y z
N MET A 1 7.46 -15.47 6.89
CA MET A 1 7.63 -13.98 6.84
C MET A 1 6.97 -13.41 5.59
N GLY A 2 6.28 -12.26 5.69
CA GLY A 2 5.61 -11.59 4.55
C GLY A 2 6.58 -10.89 3.59
N LYS A 3 6.08 -10.44 2.44
CA LYS A 3 6.86 -9.64 1.46
C LYS A 3 6.48 -8.17 1.59
N GLN A 4 7.49 -7.29 1.54
CA GLN A 4 7.25 -5.85 1.57
C GLN A 4 8.22 -5.04 0.70
N ILE A 5 7.77 -3.86 0.31
CA ILE A 5 8.60 -2.77 -0.20
C ILE A 5 8.13 -1.46 0.43
N ASN A 6 9.08 -0.64 0.84
CA ASN A 6 8.85 0.70 1.37
C ASN A 6 9.27 1.73 0.32
N PHE A 7 8.53 2.83 0.23
CA PHE A 7 8.79 3.90 -0.72
C PHE A 7 8.22 5.23 -0.23
N TYR A 8 8.76 6.33 -0.76
CA TYR A 8 8.30 7.68 -0.52
C TYR A 8 8.01 8.31 -1.88
N MET A 9 6.79 8.76 -2.10
CA MET A 9 6.34 9.36 -3.35
C MET A 9 5.83 10.76 -3.06
N ASP A 10 6.21 11.72 -3.91
CA ASP A 10 5.47 12.98 -4.03
C ASP A 10 4.05 12.73 -4.56
N ASP A 11 3.23 13.78 -4.55
CA ASP A 11 1.84 13.68 -4.96
C ASP A 11 1.67 13.27 -6.42
N LYS A 12 2.61 13.63 -7.29
CA LYS A 12 2.57 13.30 -8.71
C LYS A 12 2.79 11.80 -8.92
N ILE A 13 3.88 11.23 -8.42
CA ILE A 13 4.18 9.80 -8.57
C ILE A 13 3.14 8.95 -7.83
N LYS A 14 2.63 9.42 -6.69
CA LYS A 14 1.51 8.77 -5.98
C LYS A 14 0.26 8.72 -6.86
N GLN A 15 -0.12 9.82 -7.49
CA GLN A 15 -1.29 9.84 -8.37
C GLN A 15 -1.09 8.97 -9.61
N ASP A 16 0.10 8.95 -10.19
CA ASP A 16 0.45 8.04 -11.29
C ASP A 16 0.33 6.57 -10.87
N PHE A 17 0.72 6.25 -9.63
CA PHE A 17 0.57 4.89 -9.10
C PHE A 17 -0.90 4.51 -8.90
N ILE A 18 -1.72 5.41 -8.35
CA ILE A 18 -3.17 5.19 -8.18
C ILE A 18 -3.84 4.99 -9.55
N ASN A 19 -3.52 5.83 -10.53
CA ASN A 19 -4.05 5.71 -11.89
C ASN A 19 -3.63 4.39 -12.55
N PHE A 20 -2.38 3.96 -12.33
CA PHE A 20 -1.92 2.65 -12.78
C PHE A 20 -2.70 1.50 -12.13
N LEU A 21 -2.94 1.55 -10.81
CA LEU A 21 -3.71 0.52 -10.12
C LEU A 21 -5.15 0.43 -10.66
N ASP A 22 -5.80 1.57 -10.87
CA ASP A 22 -7.15 1.64 -11.45
C ASP A 22 -7.18 1.08 -12.89
N ALA A 23 -6.24 1.48 -13.73
CA ALA A 23 -6.14 1.00 -15.12
C ALA A 23 -5.87 -0.51 -15.22
N GLU A 24 -5.18 -1.08 -14.23
CA GLU A 24 -4.93 -2.52 -14.13
C GLU A 24 -6.10 -3.30 -13.50
N GLY A 25 -7.20 -2.61 -13.17
CA GLY A 25 -8.43 -3.21 -12.65
C GLY A 25 -8.36 -3.58 -11.17
N TYR A 26 -7.44 -2.99 -10.40
CA TYR A 26 -7.44 -3.16 -8.95
C TYR A 26 -8.62 -2.42 -8.33
N VAL A 27 -9.32 -3.12 -7.44
CA VAL A 27 -10.35 -2.57 -6.58
C VAL A 27 -9.73 -2.21 -5.25
N PHE A 28 -10.04 -1.01 -4.76
CA PHE A 28 -9.62 -0.52 -3.46
C PHE A 28 -10.67 -0.88 -2.42
N LEU A 29 -10.28 -1.67 -1.43
CA LEU A 29 -11.15 -2.09 -0.33
C LEU A 29 -10.67 -1.48 0.98
N PRO A 30 -11.59 -1.20 1.92
CA PRO A 30 -11.23 -0.61 3.20
C PRO A 30 -10.33 -1.56 3.99
N ASP A 31 -9.24 -1.02 4.53
CA ASP A 31 -8.39 -1.72 5.49
C ASP A 31 -8.86 -1.58 6.95
N SER A 32 -9.85 -0.71 7.17
CA SER A 32 -10.50 -0.43 8.44
C SER A 32 -11.73 -1.29 8.68
N SER A 33 -12.39 -1.11 9.83
CA SER A 33 -13.67 -1.78 10.12
C SER A 33 -14.85 -1.11 9.41
N PHE A 34 -15.80 -1.88 8.92
CA PHE A 34 -16.97 -1.40 8.16
C PHE A 34 -18.24 -2.18 8.52
N ASP A 35 -19.41 -1.59 8.29
CA ASP A 35 -20.70 -2.26 8.53
C ASP A 35 -21.05 -3.20 7.37
N ILE A 36 -20.80 -2.75 6.13
CA ILE A 36 -20.98 -3.51 4.89
C ILE A 36 -19.71 -3.33 4.06
N LEU A 37 -19.22 -4.39 3.42
CA LEU A 37 -18.06 -4.29 2.54
C LEU A 37 -18.39 -3.37 1.36
N TYR A 38 -17.57 -2.34 1.16
CA TYR A 38 -17.70 -1.38 0.07
C TYR A 38 -16.38 -1.26 -0.70
N LYS A 39 -16.46 -0.67 -1.89
CA LYS A 39 -15.31 -0.30 -2.70
C LYS A 39 -15.05 1.19 -2.50
N LEU A 40 -13.79 1.58 -2.39
CA LEU A 40 -13.40 2.98 -2.42
C LEU A 40 -13.22 3.41 -3.87
N GLU A 41 -13.82 4.54 -4.22
CA GLU A 41 -13.49 5.27 -5.44
C GLU A 41 -12.05 5.78 -5.35
N LYS A 42 -11.32 5.77 -6.47
CA LYS A 42 -9.89 6.07 -6.47
C LYS A 42 -9.58 7.50 -5.99
N GLU A 43 -10.50 8.43 -6.23
CA GLU A 43 -10.42 9.83 -5.81
C GLU A 43 -10.41 9.95 -4.28
N ASN A 44 -10.97 8.97 -3.57
CA ASN A 44 -11.05 8.96 -2.12
C ASN A 44 -9.87 8.24 -1.44
N ILE A 45 -9.00 7.57 -2.19
CA ILE A 45 -7.87 6.80 -1.62
C ILE A 45 -6.98 7.70 -0.77
N ASN A 46 -6.73 8.94 -1.19
CA ASN A 46 -5.85 9.86 -0.47
C ASN A 46 -6.40 10.26 0.92
N ASN A 47 -7.66 9.96 1.24
CA ASN A 47 -8.20 10.17 2.59
C ASN A 47 -7.88 9.01 3.53
N GLU A 48 -7.42 7.89 2.99
CA GLU A 48 -7.13 6.67 3.74
C GLU A 48 -5.67 6.59 4.17
N TYR A 49 -5.48 5.84 5.25
CA TYR A 49 -4.16 5.43 5.71
C TYR A 49 -3.60 4.27 4.86
N SER A 50 -4.45 3.28 4.61
CA SER A 50 -4.16 2.10 3.81
C SER A 50 -5.43 1.53 3.19
N VAL A 51 -5.26 0.79 2.11
CA VAL A 51 -6.31 0.05 1.43
C VAL A 51 -5.84 -1.37 1.12
N CYS A 52 -6.79 -2.30 1.06
CA CYS A 52 -6.54 -3.62 0.49
C CYS A 52 -6.75 -3.56 -1.03
N LEU A 53 -5.71 -3.87 -1.80
CA LEU A 53 -5.79 -4.03 -3.24
C LEU A 53 -6.33 -5.42 -3.56
N TYR A 54 -7.42 -5.46 -4.33
CA TYR A 54 -8.10 -6.68 -4.70
C TYR A 54 -8.37 -6.75 -6.19
N THR A 55 -8.27 -7.95 -6.76
CA THR A 55 -8.77 -8.25 -8.10
C THR A 55 -9.71 -9.45 -7.98
N SER A 56 -10.70 -9.58 -8.88
CA SER A 56 -11.62 -10.74 -8.86
C SER A 56 -10.90 -12.09 -8.94
N LEU A 57 -9.67 -12.08 -9.48
CA LEU A 57 -8.79 -13.23 -9.61
C LEU A 57 -8.21 -13.71 -8.27
N PHE A 58 -8.30 -12.91 -7.21
CA PHE A 58 -7.87 -13.31 -5.86
C PHE A 58 -8.89 -14.22 -5.16
N GLY A 59 -10.08 -14.41 -5.72
CA GLY A 59 -11.13 -15.27 -5.18
C GLY A 59 -11.97 -14.60 -4.09
N LYS A 60 -12.85 -15.38 -3.43
CA LYS A 60 -13.83 -14.80 -2.50
C LYS A 60 -13.19 -14.14 -1.28
N ILE A 61 -13.69 -12.96 -0.92
CA ILE A 61 -13.28 -12.23 0.27
C ILE A 61 -13.97 -12.80 1.51
N LYS A 62 -13.18 -13.29 2.46
CA LYS A 62 -13.62 -13.70 3.80
C LYS A 62 -13.63 -12.50 4.75
N LEU A 63 -14.74 -12.32 5.46
CA LEU A 63 -14.89 -11.25 6.43
C LEU A 63 -14.82 -11.81 7.84
N LYS A 64 -14.21 -11.05 8.74
CA LYS A 64 -14.19 -11.33 10.18
C LYS A 64 -15.09 -10.33 10.90
N GLN A 65 -16.11 -10.84 11.59
CA GLN A 65 -16.87 -10.02 12.53
C GLN A 65 -15.98 -9.63 13.71
N ILE A 66 -15.96 -8.35 14.05
CA ILE A 66 -15.26 -7.86 15.23
C ILE A 66 -16.16 -8.15 16.43
N LYS A 67 -15.61 -8.79 17.47
CA LYS A 67 -16.39 -9.07 18.68
C LYS A 67 -16.83 -7.76 19.31
N ASP A 68 -18.03 -7.76 19.90
CA ASP A 68 -18.56 -6.67 20.72
C ASP A 68 -18.94 -5.38 19.97
N ILE A 69 -18.74 -5.32 18.66
CA ILE A 69 -19.26 -4.26 17.78
C ILE A 69 -19.84 -4.90 16.51
N ASN A 70 -20.98 -4.40 16.01
CA ASN A 70 -21.61 -4.91 14.78
C ASN A 70 -20.87 -4.46 13.52
N LYS A 71 -19.55 -4.68 13.47
CA LYS A 71 -18.65 -4.32 12.38
C LYS A 71 -17.87 -5.52 11.89
N PHE A 72 -17.44 -5.43 10.64
CA PHE A 72 -16.61 -6.40 9.95
C PHE A 72 -15.27 -5.80 9.57
N ARG A 73 -14.32 -6.67 9.26
CA ARG A 73 -13.07 -6.34 8.57
C ARG A 73 -12.69 -7.46 7.62
N ILE A 74 -11.84 -7.19 6.65
CA ILE A 74 -11.26 -8.24 5.80
C ILE A 74 -10.41 -9.17 6.67
N ASP A 75 -10.66 -10.48 6.57
CA ASP A 75 -9.86 -11.47 7.29
C ASP A 75 -8.54 -11.72 6.55
N LYS A 76 -7.51 -10.90 6.85
CA LYS A 76 -6.19 -10.97 6.22
C LYS A 76 -5.50 -12.34 6.40
N SER A 77 -5.91 -13.15 7.38
CA SER A 77 -5.38 -14.51 7.53
C SER A 77 -5.86 -15.44 6.42
N TYR A 78 -7.05 -15.22 5.86
CA TYR A 78 -7.63 -16.13 4.86
C TYR A 78 -7.78 -15.51 3.47
N ASN A 79 -7.49 -14.22 3.29
CA ASN A 79 -7.58 -13.54 2.01
C ASN A 79 -6.20 -13.19 1.44
N PRO A 80 -5.86 -13.65 0.23
CA PRO A 80 -4.68 -13.16 -0.46
C PRO A 80 -4.93 -11.69 -0.84
N VAL A 81 -4.43 -10.77 -0.03
CA VAL A 81 -4.54 -9.31 -0.26
C VAL A 81 -3.16 -8.69 -0.29
N ILE A 82 -3.03 -7.66 -1.13
CA ILE A 82 -1.87 -6.76 -1.09
C ILE A 82 -2.34 -5.50 -0.38
N GLU A 83 -1.74 -5.18 0.75
CA GLU A 83 -2.02 -3.94 1.47
C GLU A 83 -1.18 -2.83 0.86
N TYR A 84 -1.83 -1.72 0.50
CA TYR A 84 -1.18 -0.49 0.05
C TYR A 84 -1.35 0.58 1.12
N TRP A 85 -0.25 0.93 1.78
CA TRP A 85 -0.18 2.04 2.72
C TRP A 85 0.20 3.28 1.94
N ILE A 86 -0.64 4.30 2.05
CA ILE A 86 -0.58 5.47 1.18
C ILE A 86 0.48 6.44 1.74
N PRO A 87 1.47 6.87 0.92
CA PRO A 87 2.44 7.88 1.33
C PRO A 87 1.76 9.25 1.47
N HIS A 88 2.16 9.99 2.49
CA HIS A 88 1.56 11.29 2.83
C HIS A 88 2.63 12.31 3.21
N ILE A 89 2.50 13.52 2.69
CA ILE A 89 3.31 14.67 3.11
C ILE A 89 2.45 15.52 4.03
N LYS A 90 2.90 15.71 5.27
CA LYS A 90 2.21 16.53 6.26
C LYS A 90 3.02 17.81 6.48
N HIS A 91 2.63 18.86 5.79
CA HIS A 91 3.30 20.16 5.85
C HIS A 91 3.25 20.81 7.24
N SER A 92 2.18 20.57 8.01
CA SER A 92 2.00 21.20 9.33
C SER A 92 3.08 20.80 10.36
N ASP A 93 3.60 19.58 10.26
CA ASP A 93 4.65 19.06 11.15
C ASP A 93 5.91 18.63 10.38
N LYS A 94 6.04 19.11 9.13
CA LYS A 94 7.13 18.81 8.19
C LYS A 94 7.49 17.31 8.16
N SER A 95 6.50 16.42 8.09
CA SER A 95 6.75 14.99 8.08
C SER A 95 6.30 14.29 6.80
N ILE A 96 7.09 13.32 6.36
CA ILE A 96 6.83 12.53 5.15
C ILE A 96 6.65 11.09 5.60
N ARG A 97 5.44 10.59 5.45
CA ARG A 97 5.07 9.24 5.81
C ARG A 97 5.45 8.26 4.71
N CYS A 98 6.09 7.17 5.11
CA CYS A 98 6.42 6.05 4.24
C CYS A 98 5.17 5.36 3.66
N GLY A 99 5.16 5.20 2.35
CA GLY A 99 4.27 4.28 1.64
C GLY A 99 4.81 2.85 1.67
N ARG A 100 3.91 1.88 1.60
CA ARG A 100 4.28 0.45 1.68
C ARG A 100 3.36 -0.40 0.84
N LEU A 101 3.94 -1.38 0.14
CA LEU A 101 3.19 -2.56 -0.27
C LEU A 101 3.55 -3.70 0.65
N TRP A 102 2.53 -4.37 1.20
CA TRP A 102 2.71 -5.53 2.07
C TRP A 102 1.84 -6.68 1.58
N LEU A 103 2.47 -7.82 1.32
CA LEU A 103 1.80 -9.09 1.09
C LEU A 103 2.04 -9.97 2.32
N THR A 104 0.96 -10.26 3.04
CA THR A 104 1.00 -10.98 4.32
C THR A 104 1.67 -12.36 4.20
N SER A 105 2.27 -12.81 5.31
CA SER A 105 3.08 -14.04 5.36
C SER A 105 2.29 -15.28 5.01
N TYR A 106 2.97 -16.20 4.32
CA TYR A 106 2.44 -17.47 3.83
C TYR A 106 1.94 -18.42 4.91
N ASP A 107 2.39 -18.23 6.16
CA ASP A 107 2.10 -19.08 7.31
C ASP A 107 0.68 -18.87 7.87
N PHE A 108 0.01 -17.77 7.51
CA PHE A 108 -1.35 -17.46 7.98
C PHE A 108 -2.45 -17.98 7.07
N TYR A 109 -2.11 -18.36 5.83
CA TYR A 109 -3.05 -18.70 4.77
C TYR A 109 -3.32 -20.20 4.67
N ASP A 110 -4.51 -20.56 4.17
CA ASP A 110 -4.85 -21.93 3.74
C ASP A 110 -3.72 -22.51 2.88
N LYS A 111 -3.08 -23.58 3.37
CA LYS A 111 -1.91 -24.24 2.75
C LYS A 111 -2.14 -24.68 1.31
N ASN A 112 -3.40 -24.82 0.88
CA ASN A 112 -3.77 -25.28 -0.46
C ASN A 112 -4.10 -24.13 -1.42
N ALA A 113 -4.08 -22.87 -1.00
CA ALA A 113 -4.38 -21.75 -1.88
C ALA A 113 -3.29 -21.59 -2.96
N ASP A 114 -3.70 -21.53 -4.23
CA ASP A 114 -2.81 -21.15 -5.34
C ASP A 114 -2.47 -19.66 -5.23
N ARG A 115 -1.19 -19.38 -4.97
CA ARG A 115 -0.66 -18.04 -4.69
C ARG A 115 0.22 -17.53 -5.83
N THR A 116 0.28 -18.26 -6.94
CA THR A 116 1.10 -17.90 -8.11
C THR A 116 0.65 -16.55 -8.66
N PHE A 117 -0.67 -16.36 -8.74
CA PHE A 117 -1.27 -15.15 -9.27
C PHE A 117 -1.00 -13.93 -8.38
N ILE A 118 -1.30 -13.97 -7.08
CA ILE A 118 -1.05 -12.82 -6.20
C ILE A 118 0.44 -12.46 -6.09
N ASN A 119 1.34 -13.44 -6.14
CA ASN A 119 2.77 -13.16 -6.18
C ASN A 119 3.18 -12.45 -7.48
N LYS A 120 2.59 -12.86 -8.61
CA LYS A 120 2.81 -12.20 -9.91
C LYS A 120 2.32 -10.75 -9.87
N GLU A 121 1.13 -10.52 -9.32
CA GLU A 121 0.56 -9.19 -9.14
C GLU A 121 1.39 -8.33 -8.19
N TYR A 122 1.76 -8.82 -7.01
CA TYR A 122 2.67 -8.12 -6.10
C TYR A 122 3.99 -7.73 -6.77
N ASN A 123 4.61 -8.68 -7.49
CA ASN A 123 5.87 -8.40 -8.20
C ASN A 123 5.69 -7.39 -9.33
N LYS A 124 4.53 -7.34 -9.98
CA LYS A 124 4.19 -6.31 -10.99
C LYS A 124 4.14 -4.93 -10.33
N LEU A 125 3.47 -4.79 -9.20
CA LEU A 125 3.41 -3.53 -8.45
C LEU A 125 4.79 -3.09 -7.97
N VAL A 126 5.60 -4.02 -7.44
CA VAL A 126 6.99 -3.75 -7.05
C VAL A 126 7.81 -3.25 -8.24
N ARG A 127 7.70 -3.89 -9.41
CA ARG A 127 8.42 -3.44 -10.62
C ARG A 127 7.99 -2.03 -11.04
N TRP A 128 6.71 -1.71 -10.93
CA TRP A 128 6.23 -0.36 -11.20
C TRP A 128 6.88 0.65 -10.25
N ILE A 129 6.89 0.38 -8.95
CA ILE A 129 7.54 1.28 -7.96
C ILE A 129 9.02 1.44 -8.27
N LYS A 130 9.74 0.34 -8.51
CA LYS A 130 11.19 0.38 -8.80
C LYS A 130 11.53 1.12 -10.09
N LYS A 131 10.60 1.16 -11.05
CA LYS A 131 10.79 1.84 -12.34
C LYS A 131 10.52 3.34 -12.22
N ASN A 132 9.56 3.74 -11.40
CA ASN A 132 9.06 5.11 -11.36
C ASN A 132 9.53 5.91 -10.13
N VAL A 133 9.97 5.25 -9.06
CA VAL A 133 10.53 5.91 -7.87
C VAL A 133 12.06 5.75 -7.87
N PRO A 134 12.84 6.84 -7.86
CA PRO A 134 14.30 6.77 -7.80
C PRO A 134 14.81 6.00 -6.58
N TYR A 135 15.88 5.22 -6.78
CA TYR A 135 16.56 4.48 -5.71
C TYR A 135 17.84 5.19 -5.29
N GLN A 136 17.74 6.05 -4.29
CA GLN A 136 18.79 7.01 -3.97
C GLN A 136 19.21 6.97 -2.50
N LYS A 137 20.43 7.49 -2.25
CA LYS A 137 21.01 7.59 -0.91
C LYS A 137 20.54 8.89 -0.27
N VAL A 138 19.93 8.79 0.91
CA VAL A 138 19.47 9.94 1.69
C VAL A 138 20.43 10.17 2.85
N SER A 139 20.92 11.40 3.03
CA SER A 139 21.79 11.76 4.14
C SER A 139 21.09 11.49 5.48
N GLY A 140 21.83 10.93 6.45
CA GLY A 140 21.27 10.48 7.72
C GLY A 140 20.66 9.06 7.70
N TYR A 141 20.56 8.42 6.53
CA TYR A 141 20.07 7.03 6.40
C TYR A 141 21.17 6.11 5.87
N SER A 142 21.30 4.93 6.49
CA SER A 142 22.36 3.96 6.17
C SER A 142 22.11 3.20 4.86
N GLN A 143 20.85 3.08 4.46
CA GLN A 143 20.43 2.33 3.27
C GLN A 143 19.87 3.28 2.21
N LYS A 144 20.05 2.91 0.94
CA LYS A 144 19.33 3.55 -0.16
C LYS A 144 17.84 3.26 -0.03
N MET A 145 17.02 4.22 -0.44
CA MET A 145 15.57 4.16 -0.32
C MET A 145 14.94 4.49 -1.67
N TYR A 146 13.73 3.96 -1.91
CA TYR A 146 12.89 4.43 -3.00
C TYR A 146 12.22 5.73 -2.55
N ILE A 147 12.70 6.87 -3.04
CA ILE A 147 12.22 8.20 -2.66
C ILE A 147 12.27 9.12 -3.87
N SER A 148 11.22 9.91 -4.10
CA SER A 148 11.21 10.87 -5.20
C SER A 148 12.10 12.08 -4.95
N ASP A 149 12.58 12.69 -6.03
CA ASP A 149 13.57 13.76 -5.97
C ASP A 149 13.03 14.98 -5.21
N GLU A 150 11.76 15.34 -5.43
CA GLU A 150 11.09 16.43 -4.72
C GLU A 150 11.09 16.21 -3.19
N LEU A 151 10.90 14.97 -2.74
CA LEU A 151 10.95 14.67 -1.31
C LEU A 151 12.36 14.76 -0.75
N VAL A 152 13.39 14.41 -1.53
CA VAL A 152 14.78 14.60 -1.12
C VAL A 152 15.10 16.08 -0.94
N ASP A 153 14.60 16.93 -1.83
CA ASP A 153 14.75 18.39 -1.70
C ASP A 153 14.07 18.91 -0.42
N LEU A 154 12.89 18.41 -0.06
CA LEU A 154 12.23 18.77 1.20
C LEU A 154 13.04 18.36 2.44
N LEU A 155 13.69 17.20 2.40
CA LEU A 155 14.55 16.73 3.50
C LEU A 155 15.78 17.63 3.69
N TYR A 156 16.45 18.02 2.60
CA TYR A 156 17.71 18.76 2.67
C TYR A 156 17.54 20.26 2.79
N ASN A 157 16.49 20.82 2.16
CA ASN A 157 16.33 22.26 2.04
C ASN A 157 15.17 22.82 2.89
N SER A 158 14.32 21.96 3.46
CA SER A 158 13.11 22.40 4.17
C SER A 158 12.89 21.73 5.53
N GLU A 159 13.87 20.98 6.02
CA GLU A 159 13.89 20.32 7.34
C GLU A 159 12.73 19.32 7.53
N TYR A 160 12.27 18.68 6.46
CA TYR A 160 11.30 17.60 6.59
C TYR A 160 11.96 16.35 7.18
N ILE A 161 11.18 15.51 7.85
CA ILE A 161 11.63 14.23 8.39
C ILE A 161 10.82 13.06 7.83
N LEU A 162 11.47 11.93 7.60
CA LEU A 162 10.77 10.69 7.23
C LEU A 162 10.17 10.03 8.48
N LYS A 163 8.91 9.60 8.39
CA LYS A 163 8.17 8.84 9.40
C LYS A 163 7.74 7.47 8.88
#